data_AF-A0A0Q8I8L3-F1
#
_entry.id   AF-A0A0Q8I8L3-F1
#
_cell.length_a   1.000
_cell.length_b   1.000
_cell.length_c   1.000
_cell.angle_alpha   90.00
_cell.angle_beta   90.00
_cell.angle_gamma   90.00
#
_symmetry.space_group_name_H-M   'P 1'
#
loop_
_entity.id
_entity.type
_entity.pdbx_description
1 polymer ?
#
loop_
_entity_poly.entity_id
_entity_poly.type
_entity_poly.pdbx_seq_one_letter_code
_entity_poly.pdbx_strand_id
1 'polypeptide(L)'
;MKKRFIILLDSTEDAQNKALIEWVKENKLGWWHWFQNSWLLASHSENWTSGVIRDKLCELFPDANSLVFELNEGEGTWSGFGPNKEPKDMFGWLRKNWE
;
A
#
# COMPACT_ATOMS: atom_id res chain seq x y z
N MET A 1 16.66 -5.61 2.22
CA MET A 1 15.70 -6.30 1.30
C MET A 1 14.48 -5.42 1.06
N LYS A 2 13.57 -5.79 0.15
CA LYS A 2 12.33 -5.04 -0.08
C LYS A 2 11.25 -5.46 0.92
N LYS A 3 10.73 -4.51 1.68
CA LYS A 3 9.58 -4.70 2.59
C LYS A 3 8.28 -4.41 1.84
N ARG A 4 7.27 -5.26 2.04
CA ARG A 4 5.98 -5.19 1.35
C ARG A 4 4.86 -5.23 2.38
N PHE A 5 3.87 -4.36 2.22
CA PHE A 5 2.80 -4.19 3.18
C PHE A 5 1.43 -4.16 2.50
N ILE A 6 0.52 -5.01 2.97
CA ILE A 6 -0.89 -4.94 2.59
C ILE A 6 -1.62 -4.18 3.69
N ILE A 7 -2.32 -3.12 3.31
CA ILE A 7 -3.12 -2.30 4.20
C ILE A 7 -4.58 -2.49 3.84
N LEU A 8 -5.39 -2.78 4.85
CA LEU A 8 -6.84 -2.81 4.76
C LEU A 8 -7.40 -1.71 5.67
N LEU A 9 -8.37 -0.97 5.15
CA LEU A 9 -9.14 0.04 5.87
C LEU A 9 -10.62 -0.32 5.73
N ASP A 10 -11.45 -0.10 6.74
CA ASP A 10 -12.90 -0.33 6.61
C ASP A 10 -13.63 0.84 5.95
N SER A 11 -13.06 2.05 6.03
CA SER A 11 -13.57 3.26 5.42
C SER A 11 -12.44 4.23 5.07
N THR A 12 -12.64 5.05 4.05
CA THR A 12 -11.70 6.09 3.63
C THR A 12 -12.44 7.32 3.08
N GLU A 13 -11.85 8.49 3.29
CA GLU A 13 -12.25 9.75 2.63
C GLU A 13 -11.16 10.24 1.66
N ASP A 14 -11.57 10.97 0.62
CA ASP A 14 -10.65 11.50 -0.39
C ASP A 14 -9.53 12.37 0.19
N ALA A 15 -9.83 13.16 1.21
CA ALA A 15 -8.84 14.00 1.88
C ALA A 15 -7.77 13.17 2.60
N GLN A 16 -8.19 12.11 3.29
CA GLN A 16 -7.29 11.19 4.00
C GLN A 16 -6.45 10.37 3.01
N ASN A 17 -7.04 9.92 1.91
CA ASN A 17 -6.33 9.22 0.84
C ASN A 17 -5.26 10.12 0.19
N LYS A 18 -5.55 11.42 0.00
CA LYS A 18 -4.55 12.39 -0.48
C LYS A 18 -3.42 12.58 0.52
N ALA A 19 -3.74 12.74 1.81
CA ALA A 19 -2.74 12.86 2.87
C ALA A 19 -1.84 11.61 2.96
N LEU A 20 -2.41 10.41 2.80
CA LEU A 20 -1.63 9.18 2.74
C LEU A 20 -0.69 9.15 1.52
N ILE A 21 -1.16 9.57 0.34
CA ILE A 21 -0.32 9.68 -0.87
C ILE A 21 0.84 10.66 -0.65
N GLU A 22 0.58 11.82 -0.05
CA GLU A 22 1.61 12.82 0.27
C GLU A 22 2.65 12.22 1.22
N TRP A 23 2.22 11.61 2.31
CA TRP A 23 3.10 10.96 3.26
C TRP A 23 3.94 9.84 2.62
N VAL A 24 3.35 8.99 1.78
CA VAL A 24 4.05 7.94 1.04
C VAL A 24 5.13 8.54 0.13
N LYS A 25 4.83 9.63 -0.58
CA LYS A 25 5.79 10.32 -1.46
C LYS A 25 6.96 10.92 -0.69
N GLU A 26 6.68 11.62 0.41
CA GLU A 26 7.71 12.23 1.27
C GLU A 26 8.67 11.17 1.82
N ASN A 27 8.14 10.00 2.14
CA ASN A 27 8.89 8.87 2.67
C ASN A 27 9.49 7.95 1.59
N LYS A 28 9.33 8.30 0.30
CA LYS A 28 9.85 7.55 -0.85
C LYS A 28 9.41 6.08 -0.85
N LEU A 29 8.20 5.82 -0.37
CA LEU A 29 7.57 4.51 -0.45
C LEU A 29 6.97 4.35 -1.85
N GLY A 30 7.03 3.13 -2.39
CA GLY A 30 6.22 2.77 -3.54
C GLY A 30 4.80 2.43 -3.07
N TRP A 31 3.78 2.78 -3.85
CA TRP A 31 2.40 2.46 -3.51
C TRP A 31 1.56 2.02 -4.71
N TRP A 32 0.53 1.26 -4.39
CA TRP A 32 -0.55 0.90 -5.29
C TRP A 32 -1.88 1.01 -4.56
N HIS A 33 -2.85 1.65 -5.23
CA HIS A 33 -4.18 1.93 -4.68
C HIS A 33 -5.21 1.95 -5.81
N TRP A 34 -5.75 0.78 -6.13
CA TRP A 34 -6.86 0.64 -7.08
C TRP A 34 -8.18 0.28 -6.41
N PHE A 35 -8.11 -0.24 -5.18
CA PHE A 35 -9.27 -0.55 -4.37
C PHE A 35 -9.44 0.53 -3.32
N GLN A 36 -10.64 1.09 -3.21
CA GLN A 36 -10.97 2.22 -2.33
C GLN A 36 -10.46 2.07 -0.90
N ASN A 37 -10.47 0.84 -0.38
CA ASN A 37 -10.21 0.54 1.02
C ASN A 37 -8.96 -0.34 1.21
N SER A 38 -8.10 -0.41 0.20
CA SER A 38 -6.89 -1.23 0.28
C SER A 38 -5.70 -0.56 -0.39
N TRP A 39 -4.55 -0.72 0.23
CA TRP A 39 -3.30 -0.20 -0.26
C TRP A 39 -2.23 -1.27 -0.21
N LEU A 40 -1.29 -1.18 -1.14
CA LEU A 40 -0.08 -1.95 -1.15
C LEU A 40 1.09 -0.97 -1.08
N LEU A 41 1.97 -1.13 -0.09
CA LEU A 41 3.18 -0.31 0.05
C LEU A 41 4.44 -1.17 -0.09
N ALA A 42 5.45 -0.62 -0.77
CA ALA A 42 6.76 -1.25 -0.89
C ALA A 42 7.86 -0.27 -0.46
N SER A 43 8.86 -0.79 0.25
CA SER A 43 10.03 0.00 0.69
C SER A 43 11.33 -0.76 0.46
N HIS A 44 12.39 -0.03 0.13
CA HIS A 44 13.77 -0.54 0.15
C HIS A 44 14.47 -0.32 1.50
N SER A 45 13.84 0.39 2.43
CA SER A 45 14.35 0.62 3.78
C SER A 45 13.79 -0.44 4.75
N GLU A 46 14.65 -0.91 5.64
CA GLU A 46 14.28 -1.88 6.68
C GLU A 46 13.66 -1.23 7.93
N ASN A 47 13.60 0.10 7.97
CA ASN A 47 13.02 0.86 9.10
C ASN A 47 11.50 0.80 9.14
N TRP A 48 10.86 0.35 8.06
CA TRP A 48 9.42 0.23 7.97
C TRP A 48 8.96 -1.11 8.53
N THR A 49 8.00 -1.06 9.44
CA THR A 49 7.30 -2.22 9.99
C THR A 49 5.80 -2.00 9.87
N SER A 50 5.03 -3.09 9.95
CA SER A 50 3.56 -2.99 10.00
C SER A 50 3.08 -2.08 11.14
N GLY A 51 3.76 -2.08 12.28
CA GLY A 51 3.46 -1.23 13.43
C GLY A 51 3.61 0.26 13.12
N VAL A 52 4.75 0.66 12.55
CA VAL A 52 5.02 2.07 12.17
C VAL A 52 3.98 2.57 11.16
N ILE A 53 3.62 1.73 10.18
CA ILE A 53 2.63 2.10 9.16
C ILE A 53 1.24 2.21 9.80
N ARG A 54 0.83 1.25 10.64
CA ARG A 54 -0.44 1.29 11.35
C ARG A 54 -0.56 2.55 12.20
N ASP A 55 0.48 2.92 12.95
CA ASP A 55 0.44 4.10 13.81
C ASP A 55 0.21 5.37 12.99
N LYS A 56 0.83 5.46 11.80
CA LYS A 56 0.54 6.55 10.87
C LYS A 56 -0.90 6.51 10.34
N LEU A 57 -1.43 5.33 10.05
CA LEU A 57 -2.83 5.20 9.62
C LEU A 57 -3.79 5.67 10.72
N CYS A 58 -3.51 5.39 12.00
CA CYS A 58 -4.32 5.90 13.11
C CYS A 58 -4.33 7.43 13.19
N GLU A 59 -3.26 8.12 12.79
CA GLU A 59 -3.24 9.58 12.71
C GLU A 59 -4.09 10.11 11.54
N LEU A 60 -4.02 9.44 10.39
CA LEU A 60 -4.69 9.89 9.15
C LEU A 60 -6.16 9.48 9.07
N PHE A 61 -6.52 8.36 9.69
CA PHE A 61 -7.83 7.73 9.69
C PHE A 61 -8.27 7.41 11.14
N PRO A 62 -8.48 8.43 11.99
CA PRO A 62 -8.70 8.22 13.43
C PRO A 62 -9.98 7.44 13.75
N ASP A 63 -10.98 7.48 12.87
CA ASP A 63 -12.27 6.83 13.06
C ASP A 63 -12.45 5.54 12.24
N ALA A 64 -11.39 5.10 11.53
CA ALA A 64 -11.42 3.88 10.71
C ALA A 64 -10.62 2.75 11.37
N ASN A 65 -11.08 1.52 11.21
CA ASN A 65 -10.28 0.36 11.57
C ASN A 65 -9.24 0.10 10.48
N SER A 66 -8.00 -0.21 10.89
CA SER A 66 -6.92 -0.55 9.98
C SER A 66 -6.26 -1.87 10.35
N LEU A 67 -5.83 -2.60 9.32
CA LEU A 67 -5.02 -3.82 9.47
C LEU A 67 -3.87 -3.78 8.47
N VAL A 68 -2.66 -4.02 8.96
CA VAL A 68 -1.43 -3.99 8.16
C VAL A 68 -0.73 -5.33 8.24
N PHE A 69 -0.62 -6.01 7.11
CA PHE A 69 0.20 -7.21 6.97
C PHE A 69 1.57 -6.84 6.45
N GLU A 70 2.62 -7.36 7.07
CA GLU A 70 3.98 -7.32 6.54
C GLU A 70 4.29 -8.67 5.88
N LEU A 71 4.68 -8.64 4.61
CA LEU A 71 5.05 -9.84 3.87
C LEU A 71 6.57 -9.97 3.86
N ASN A 72 7.06 -11.10 4.37
CA ASN A 72 8.48 -11.46 4.35
C ASN A 72 8.75 -12.46 3.24
N GLU A 73 9.50 -12.02 2.22
CA GLU A 73 10.04 -12.82 1.10
C GLU A 73 9.01 -13.70 0.35
N GLY A 74 9.44 -14.34 -0.73
CA GLY A 74 8.58 -15.16 -1.59
C GLY A 74 8.21 -14.50 -2.93
N GLU A 75 8.40 -15.27 -4.01
CA GLU A 75 7.92 -15.02 -5.37
C GLU A 75 6.51 -15.58 -5.56
N GLY A 76 5.76 -15.07 -6.54
CA GLY A 76 4.43 -15.61 -6.88
C GLY A 76 3.36 -15.45 -5.80
N THR A 77 3.54 -14.49 -4.89
CA THR A 77 2.68 -14.32 -3.69
C THR A 77 1.35 -13.62 -3.99
N TRP A 78 1.05 -13.30 -5.24
CA TRP A 78 -0.13 -12.53 -5.60
C TRP A 78 -0.73 -12.99 -6.93
N SER A 79 -2.03 -12.77 -7.07
CA SER A 79 -2.80 -13.00 -8.29
C SER A 79 -4.00 -12.08 -8.28
N GLY A 80 -4.43 -11.62 -9.45
CA GLY A 80 -5.55 -10.67 -9.55
C GLY A 80 -6.20 -10.68 -10.93
N PHE A 81 -7.38 -10.07 -11.01
CA PHE A 81 -8.15 -9.92 -12.23
C PHE A 81 -8.62 -8.47 -12.39
N GLY A 82 -8.46 -7.91 -13.59
CA GLY A 82 -8.75 -6.50 -13.86
C GLY A 82 -8.10 -5.99 -15.13
N PRO A 83 -8.20 -4.69 -15.42
CA PRO A 83 -7.55 -4.06 -16.57
C PRO A 83 -6.04 -4.31 -16.60
N ASN A 84 -5.52 -4.81 -17.72
CA ASN A 84 -4.11 -5.20 -17.86
C ASN A 84 -3.45 -4.68 -19.14
N LYS A 85 -4.01 -3.60 -19.71
CA LYS A 85 -3.51 -2.94 -20.92
C LYS A 85 -3.55 -1.43 -20.76
N GLU A 86 -2.64 -0.75 -21.43
CA GLU A 86 -2.63 0.72 -21.50
C GLU A 86 -3.97 1.27 -22.04
N PRO A 87 -4.45 2.43 -21.53
CA PRO A 87 -3.81 3.31 -20.55
C PRO A 87 -4.11 2.93 -19.08
N LYS A 88 -4.82 1.83 -18.84
CA LYS A 88 -5.27 1.41 -17.51
C LYS A 88 -4.73 0.01 -17.21
N ASP A 89 -3.46 -0.03 -16.80
CA ASP A 89 -2.81 -1.26 -16.36
C ASP A 89 -2.79 -1.33 -14.83
N MET A 90 -3.77 -2.05 -14.29
CA MET A 90 -3.91 -2.26 -12.84
C MET A 90 -2.72 -2.97 -12.24
N PHE A 91 -2.03 -3.81 -13.00
CA PHE A 91 -1.00 -4.70 -12.47
C PHE A 91 0.43 -4.26 -12.82
N GLY A 92 0.58 -3.21 -13.62
CA GLY A 92 1.88 -2.72 -14.10
C GLY A 92 2.80 -2.33 -12.95
N TRP A 93 2.26 -1.63 -11.95
CA TRP A 93 3.03 -1.29 -10.75
C TRP A 93 3.42 -2.54 -9.96
N LEU A 94 2.55 -3.54 -9.82
CA LEU A 94 2.81 -4.76 -9.06
C LEU A 94 3.95 -5.57 -9.69
N ARG A 95 3.91 -5.80 -11.01
CA ARG A 95 4.99 -6.49 -11.74
C ARG A 95 6.35 -5.82 -11.61
N LYS A 96 6.39 -4.49 -11.47
CA LYS A 96 7.65 -3.72 -11.38
C LYS A 96 8.13 -3.50 -9.95
N ASN A 97 7.19 -3.33 -9.02
CA ASN A 97 7.47 -2.80 -7.68
C ASN A 97 6.94 -3.70 -6.56
N TRP A 98 6.43 -4.90 -6.82
CA TRP A 98 5.97 -5.82 -5.77
C TRP A 98 6.62 -7.20 -5.82
N GLU A 99 7.01 -7.67 -7.00
CA GLU A 99 7.99 -8.76 -7.15
C GLU A 99 9.25 -8.47 -6.31
#